data_AF-A0A2E4F3Z0-F1
#
_entry.id   AF-A0A2E4F3Z0-F1
#
_cell.length_a   1.000
_cell.length_b   1.000
_cell.length_c   1.000
_cell.angle_alpha   90.00
_cell.angle_beta   90.00
_cell.angle_gamma   90.00
#
_symmetry.space_group_name_H-M   'P 1'
#
loop_
_entity.id
_entity.type
_entity.pdbx_description
1 polymer ?
#
loop_
_entity_poly.entity_id
_entity_poly.type
_entity_poly.pdbx_seq_one_letter_code
_entity_poly.pdbx_strand_id
1 'polypeptide(L)'
;MIIVQILSFTLGPFLCAVLGRGISSMDDQKMLLSSDKLLGGRIMFRQPTQGYRVAIDPVLVASAVPATNKSRVLDLGAGVGAASLCLIKRVPGCHVDAVELQKDLSDLAKENAKLNGVGGRLVVHTENILSLSSKFSQNFDHVMANPPYLQAARAADKACQSISTVEYDAKLPDWVSVAIGALRQKGSLTFIHRMDRLDELLSLIRADAGEIVVAPIWPHQGKEAKRVIVRARKGVSTPFRLVSGITLHRADGTFTTVADAILRKGAAFDLASNEESTGLGGSFSDDG
;
A
#
# COMPACT_ATOMS: atom_id res chain seq x y z
N MET A 1 44.65 52.77 -38.75
CA MET A 1 45.85 53.15 -37.98
C MET A 1 45.68 52.55 -36.59
N ILE A 2 46.13 51.31 -36.40
CA ILE A 2 47.47 50.97 -35.84
C ILE A 2 47.49 51.40 -34.36
N ILE A 3 47.13 50.50 -33.45
CA ILE A 3 48.06 49.62 -32.71
C ILE A 3 49.03 50.45 -31.84
N VAL A 4 48.79 50.44 -30.53
CA VAL A 4 49.87 50.38 -29.53
C VAL A 4 49.42 49.42 -28.43
N GLN A 5 50.32 48.50 -28.14
CA GLN A 5 50.19 47.30 -27.33
C GLN A 5 51.12 47.48 -26.11
N ILE A 6 50.91 46.68 -25.07
CA ILE A 6 51.93 46.14 -24.13
C ILE A 6 51.96 46.66 -22.66
N LEU A 7 51.82 45.67 -21.75
CA LEU A 7 52.30 45.47 -20.37
C LEU A 7 51.59 46.12 -19.16
N SER A 8 51.01 45.26 -18.31
CA SER A 8 51.48 45.07 -16.92
C SER A 8 50.92 43.79 -16.29
N PHE A 9 51.85 42.94 -15.84
CA PHE A 9 51.67 41.77 -14.99
C PHE A 9 52.13 42.18 -13.59
N THR A 10 51.27 42.13 -12.56
CA THR A 10 51.67 42.00 -11.15
C THR A 10 50.48 41.63 -10.28
N LEU A 11 50.78 40.87 -9.22
CA LEU A 11 49.94 40.18 -8.27
C LEU A 11 48.75 40.99 -7.70
N GLY A 12 47.58 40.34 -7.61
CA GLY A 12 46.43 40.76 -6.79
C GLY A 12 46.34 39.92 -5.50
N PRO A 13 45.89 40.50 -4.36
CA PRO A 13 46.25 40.02 -3.03
C PRO A 13 45.32 38.96 -2.45
N PHE A 14 45.94 38.06 -1.69
CA PHE A 14 45.32 37.24 -0.64
C PHE A 14 44.92 38.13 0.56
N LEU A 15 43.78 37.78 1.17
CA LEU A 15 43.46 37.91 2.61
C LEU A 15 43.03 39.28 3.18
N CYS A 16 41.71 39.46 3.40
CA CYS A 16 41.17 39.88 4.71
C CYS A 16 39.63 39.80 4.84
N ALA A 17 39.20 39.28 6.00
CA ALA A 17 37.92 39.44 6.70
C ALA A 17 36.63 38.90 6.03
N VAL A 18 36.13 37.70 6.37
CA VAL A 18 35.32 37.39 7.58
C VAL A 18 34.42 38.57 7.97
N LEU A 19 33.13 38.48 7.63
CA LEU A 19 31.98 38.89 8.45
C LEU A 19 30.67 38.49 7.73
N GLY A 20 29.96 37.52 8.32
CA GLY A 20 28.50 37.39 8.26
C GLY A 20 27.81 37.28 6.89
N ARG A 21 27.91 36.13 6.22
CA ARG A 21 26.83 35.66 5.35
C ARG A 21 26.41 34.27 5.80
N GLY A 22 25.21 34.19 6.36
CA GLY A 22 24.60 32.94 6.77
C GLY A 22 24.60 31.96 5.61
N ILE A 23 25.13 30.77 5.87
CA ILE A 23 24.92 29.60 5.03
C ILE A 23 23.45 29.26 5.22
N SER A 24 22.56 29.75 4.35
CA SER A 24 21.22 29.19 4.24
C SER A 24 21.37 27.76 3.75
N SER A 25 21.12 26.78 4.62
CA SER A 25 21.05 25.37 4.25
C SER A 25 20.06 25.20 3.09
N MET A 26 20.48 24.50 2.04
CA MET A 26 19.66 24.14 0.89
C MET A 26 18.76 22.93 1.18
N ASP A 27 18.19 22.80 2.39
CA ASP A 27 17.62 21.53 2.86
C ASP A 27 16.30 21.65 3.67
N ASP A 28 15.43 22.59 3.30
CA ASP A 28 14.09 22.72 3.89
C ASP A 28 13.01 22.93 2.81
N GLN A 29 12.93 22.03 1.83
CA GLN A 29 11.69 21.89 1.05
C GLN A 29 10.64 21.22 1.92
N LYS A 30 9.96 22.03 2.74
CA LYS A 30 8.85 21.58 3.59
C LYS A 30 7.80 20.86 2.73
N MET A 31 7.62 19.57 2.95
CA MET A 31 6.64 18.74 2.27
C MET A 31 5.24 19.34 2.45
N LEU A 32 4.57 19.67 1.34
CA LEU A 32 3.19 20.15 1.36
C LEU A 32 2.26 18.97 1.67
N LEU A 33 1.40 19.13 2.68
CA LEU A 33 0.52 18.08 3.16
C LEU A 33 -0.96 18.47 2.95
N SER A 34 -1.79 17.50 2.56
CA SER A 34 -3.25 17.60 2.63
C SER A 34 -3.78 16.82 3.83
N SER A 35 -4.93 17.24 4.37
CA SER A 35 -5.70 16.44 5.33
C SER A 35 -6.86 15.77 4.61
N ASP A 36 -6.88 14.44 4.62
CA ASP A 36 -7.82 13.61 3.89
C ASP A 36 -8.60 12.70 4.84
N LYS A 37 -9.62 12.03 4.29
CA LYS A 37 -10.56 11.19 5.05
C LYS A 37 -10.68 9.81 4.42
N LEU A 38 -10.75 8.79 5.26
CA LEU A 38 -11.12 7.42 4.87
C LEU A 38 -12.34 6.97 5.68
N LEU A 39 -12.99 5.89 5.23
CA LEU A 39 -14.11 5.27 5.93
C LEU A 39 -15.21 6.29 6.28
N GLY A 40 -15.62 7.10 5.30
CA GLY A 40 -16.66 8.10 5.49
C GLY A 40 -16.33 9.18 6.53
N GLY A 41 -15.04 9.47 6.75
CA GLY A 41 -14.58 10.46 7.73
C GLY A 41 -14.30 9.89 9.12
N ARG A 42 -14.41 8.57 9.30
CA ARG A 42 -14.08 7.90 10.57
C ARG A 42 -12.58 7.79 10.83
N ILE A 43 -11.77 8.01 9.80
CA ILE A 43 -10.32 8.15 9.84
C ILE A 43 -9.97 9.48 9.19
N MET A 44 -9.14 10.25 9.86
CA MET A 44 -8.49 11.44 9.32
C MET A 44 -6.99 11.19 9.22
N PHE A 45 -6.36 11.60 8.14
CA PHE A 45 -4.92 11.39 7.97
C PHE A 45 -4.32 12.49 7.11
N ARG A 46 -3.01 12.70 7.25
CA ARG A 46 -2.21 13.61 6.46
C ARG A 46 -1.36 12.83 5.48
N GLN A 47 -1.21 13.37 4.28
CA GLN A 47 -0.36 12.80 3.25
C GLN A 47 0.25 13.91 2.38
N PRO A 48 1.35 13.62 1.66
CA PRO A 48 1.93 14.56 0.71
C PRO A 48 0.93 14.98 -0.38
N THR A 49 0.96 16.23 -0.81
CA THR A 49 0.12 16.71 -1.92
C THR A 49 0.60 16.20 -3.28
N GLN A 50 1.88 15.83 -3.39
CA GLN A 50 2.53 15.34 -4.60
C GLN A 50 3.03 13.91 -4.41
N GLY A 51 3.21 13.17 -5.51
CA GLY A 51 3.60 11.76 -5.48
C GLY A 51 2.41 10.81 -5.35
N TYR A 52 2.67 9.58 -4.90
CA TYR A 52 1.61 8.60 -4.66
C TYR A 52 0.63 9.11 -3.61
N ARG A 53 -0.65 9.11 -3.94
CA ARG A 53 -1.74 9.45 -3.02
C ARG A 53 -2.56 8.22 -2.68
N VAL A 54 -2.96 8.13 -1.41
CA VAL A 54 -3.85 7.10 -0.91
C VAL A 54 -5.16 7.12 -1.69
N ALA A 55 -5.46 6.00 -2.35
CA ALA A 55 -6.71 5.72 -3.04
C ALA A 55 -7.54 4.69 -2.25
N ILE A 56 -8.38 3.92 -2.95
CA ILE A 56 -9.24 2.89 -2.33
C ILE A 56 -8.48 1.61 -1.96
N ASP A 57 -7.34 1.33 -2.59
CA ASP A 57 -6.60 0.06 -2.45
C ASP A 57 -6.24 -0.28 -0.98
N PRO A 58 -5.71 0.66 -0.15
CA PRO A 58 -5.46 0.41 1.28
C PRO A 58 -6.71 0.04 2.08
N VAL A 59 -7.88 0.59 1.72
CA VAL A 59 -9.15 0.26 2.39
C VAL A 59 -9.60 -1.15 2.01
N LEU A 60 -9.48 -1.49 0.73
CA LEU A 60 -9.88 -2.79 0.20
C LEU A 60 -9.01 -3.92 0.77
N VAL A 61 -7.68 -3.78 0.78
CA VAL A 61 -6.81 -4.82 1.37
C VAL A 61 -7.07 -4.97 2.87
N ALA A 62 -7.20 -3.86 3.60
CA ALA A 62 -7.50 -3.89 5.02
C ALA A 62 -8.85 -4.54 5.32
N SER A 63 -9.83 -4.47 4.41
CA SER A 63 -11.13 -5.12 4.57
C SER A 63 -11.07 -6.65 4.48
N ALA A 64 -10.11 -7.20 3.73
CA ALA A 64 -9.99 -8.63 3.44
C ALA A 64 -9.11 -9.41 4.43
N VAL A 65 -8.41 -8.71 5.34
CA VAL A 65 -7.61 -9.35 6.38
C VAL A 65 -8.53 -10.02 7.42
N PRO A 66 -8.44 -11.33 7.66
CA PRO A 66 -9.31 -12.04 8.62
C PRO A 66 -8.85 -11.84 10.08
N ALA A 67 -8.50 -10.60 10.44
CA ALA A 67 -8.01 -10.24 11.76
C ALA A 67 -9.12 -10.28 12.82
N THR A 68 -8.72 -10.66 14.03
CA THR A 68 -9.54 -10.62 15.24
C THR A 68 -8.96 -9.60 16.22
N ASN A 69 -9.69 -9.33 17.32
CA ASN A 69 -9.23 -8.44 18.38
C ASN A 69 -7.97 -8.92 19.13
N LYS A 70 -7.42 -10.09 18.80
CA LYS A 70 -6.17 -10.61 19.37
C LYS A 70 -5.05 -10.75 18.34
N SER A 71 -5.34 -10.44 17.07
CA SER A 71 -4.40 -10.64 15.98
C SER A 71 -3.24 -9.64 16.04
N ARG A 72 -2.04 -10.14 15.76
CA ARG A 72 -0.86 -9.35 15.38
C ARG A 72 -0.76 -9.31 13.86
N VAL A 73 -0.71 -8.10 13.31
CA VAL A 73 -0.68 -7.88 11.87
C VAL A 73 0.55 -7.08 11.47
N LEU A 74 1.18 -7.46 10.36
CA LEU A 74 2.24 -6.68 9.73
C LEU A 74 1.70 -5.99 8.47
N ASP A 75 1.87 -4.69 8.35
CA ASP A 75 1.62 -3.89 7.15
C ASP A 75 2.94 -3.59 6.46
N LEU A 76 3.22 -4.24 5.33
CA LEU A 76 4.44 -4.02 4.55
C LEU A 76 4.19 -2.89 3.54
N GLY A 77 5.05 -1.87 3.54
CA GLY A 77 4.91 -0.71 2.65
C GLY A 77 3.78 0.22 3.11
N ALA A 78 3.82 0.60 4.39
CA ALA A 78 2.69 1.26 5.04
C ALA A 78 2.42 2.68 4.51
N GLY A 79 3.39 3.33 3.86
CA GLY A 79 3.32 4.73 3.46
C GLY A 79 2.92 5.59 4.66
N VAL A 80 1.83 6.35 4.53
CA VAL A 80 1.27 7.20 5.60
C VAL A 80 0.35 6.46 6.58
N GLY A 81 0.34 5.12 6.54
CA GLY A 81 -0.38 4.24 7.48
C GLY A 81 -1.86 3.97 7.13
N ALA A 82 -2.30 4.24 5.89
CA ALA A 82 -3.72 4.18 5.53
C ALA A 82 -4.36 2.80 5.72
N ALA A 83 -3.71 1.72 5.28
CA ALA A 83 -4.24 0.35 5.44
C ALA A 83 -4.27 -0.05 6.92
N SER A 84 -3.16 0.18 7.65
CA SER A 84 -3.06 0.02 9.10
C SER A 84 -4.20 0.71 9.88
N LEU A 85 -4.47 1.99 9.58
CA LEU A 85 -5.56 2.74 10.23
C LEU A 85 -6.93 2.15 9.91
N CYS A 86 -7.18 1.76 8.66
CA CYS A 86 -8.43 1.13 8.25
C CYS A 86 -8.66 -0.21 8.96
N LEU A 87 -7.61 -1.02 9.08
CA LEU A 87 -7.65 -2.30 9.77
C LEU A 87 -7.97 -2.12 11.26
N ILE A 88 -7.25 -1.25 11.96
CA ILE A 88 -7.49 -0.99 13.40
C ILE A 88 -8.87 -0.39 13.63
N LYS A 89 -9.36 0.46 12.73
CA LYS A 89 -10.72 1.00 12.85
C LYS A 89 -11.78 -0.09 12.72
N ARG A 90 -11.57 -1.07 11.84
CA ARG A 90 -12.46 -2.23 11.64
C ARG A 90 -12.35 -3.25 12.77
N VAL A 91 -11.14 -3.46 13.30
CA VAL A 91 -10.84 -4.46 14.34
C VAL A 91 -10.10 -3.78 15.51
N PRO A 92 -10.82 -3.13 16.44
CA PRO A 92 -10.19 -2.29 17.46
C PRO A 92 -9.19 -3.01 18.38
N GLY A 93 -9.29 -4.32 18.58
CA GLY A 93 -8.34 -5.05 19.44
C GLY A 93 -7.04 -5.47 18.75
N CYS A 94 -6.95 -5.43 17.41
CA CYS A 94 -5.74 -5.91 16.74
C CYS A 94 -4.55 -4.97 16.97
N HIS A 95 -3.35 -5.53 16.90
CA HIS A 95 -2.10 -4.78 16.94
C HIS A 95 -1.46 -4.83 15.56
N VAL A 96 -0.98 -3.70 15.08
CA VAL A 96 -0.36 -3.56 13.77
C VAL A 96 1.06 -3.03 13.93
N ASP A 97 2.02 -3.82 13.48
CA ASP A 97 3.35 -3.34 13.14
C ASP A 97 3.34 -2.92 11.67
N ALA A 98 3.85 -1.74 11.36
CA ALA A 98 3.88 -1.18 10.02
C ALA A 98 5.31 -0.88 9.62
N VAL A 99 5.74 -1.30 8.43
CA VAL A 99 7.10 -1.08 7.91
C VAL A 99 7.02 -0.15 6.71
N GLU A 100 7.81 0.91 6.75
CA GLU A 100 7.94 1.87 5.67
C GLU A 100 9.41 2.26 5.50
N LEU A 101 9.87 2.34 4.25
CA LEU A 101 11.25 2.67 3.94
C LEU A 101 11.51 4.17 4.08
N GLN A 102 10.58 5.00 3.59
CA GLN A 102 10.74 6.45 3.57
C GLN A 102 10.45 7.04 4.94
N LYS A 103 11.47 7.65 5.55
CA LYS A 103 11.37 8.25 6.88
C LYS A 103 10.24 9.29 7.00
N ASP A 104 10.07 10.13 5.98
CA ASP A 104 9.03 11.17 6.01
C ASP A 104 7.62 10.57 6.01
N LEU A 105 7.40 9.51 5.21
CA LEU A 105 6.11 8.81 5.19
C LEU A 105 5.87 8.05 6.49
N SER A 106 6.89 7.40 7.04
CA SER A 106 6.77 6.66 8.30
C SER A 106 6.53 7.59 9.49
N ASP A 107 7.11 8.79 9.49
CA ASP A 107 6.84 9.82 10.50
C ASP A 107 5.41 10.37 10.36
N LEU A 108 4.93 10.62 9.14
CA LEU A 108 3.53 10.94 8.89
C LEU A 108 2.59 9.82 9.34
N ALA A 109 2.94 8.56 9.16
CA ALA A 109 2.14 7.43 9.65
C ALA A 109 2.04 7.42 11.18
N LYS A 110 3.13 7.75 11.90
CA LYS A 110 3.12 7.91 13.36
C LYS A 110 2.23 9.07 13.80
N GLU A 111 2.29 10.20 13.10
CA GLU A 111 1.40 11.34 13.34
C GLU A 111 -0.07 10.96 13.10
N ASN A 112 -0.36 10.25 12.01
CA ASN A 112 -1.70 9.79 11.71
C ASN A 112 -2.21 8.77 12.73
N ALA A 113 -1.34 7.90 13.26
CA ALA A 113 -1.68 7.01 14.36
C ALA A 113 -2.11 7.79 15.61
N LYS A 114 -1.37 8.86 15.96
CA LYS A 114 -1.73 9.76 17.06
C LYS A 114 -3.04 10.49 16.79
N LEU A 115 -3.22 11.02 15.57
CA LEU A 115 -4.43 11.74 15.16
C LEU A 115 -5.70 10.91 15.32
N ASN A 116 -5.61 9.59 15.13
CA ASN A 116 -6.75 8.68 15.28
C ASN A 116 -6.81 7.98 16.65
N GLY A 117 -5.96 8.34 17.61
CA GLY A 117 -5.95 7.73 18.95
C GLY A 117 -5.56 6.25 18.94
N VAL A 118 -4.73 5.82 17.99
CA VAL A 118 -4.32 4.41 17.83
C VAL A 118 -2.83 4.17 18.03
N GLY A 119 -2.08 5.16 18.53
CA GLY A 119 -0.62 5.06 18.73
C GLY A 119 -0.16 3.91 19.65
N GLY A 120 -1.02 3.40 20.54
CA GLY A 120 -0.73 2.21 21.34
C GLY A 120 -0.95 0.88 20.62
N ARG A 121 -1.53 0.89 19.42
CA ARG A 121 -1.88 -0.29 18.60
C ARG A 121 -1.20 -0.30 17.24
N LEU A 122 -0.79 0.85 16.73
CA LEU A 122 -0.03 1.01 15.49
C LEU A 122 1.39 1.43 15.81
N VAL A 123 2.34 0.52 15.62
CA VAL A 123 3.79 0.79 15.75
C VAL A 123 4.38 0.86 14.35
N VAL A 124 4.98 2.01 14.01
CA VAL A 124 5.57 2.23 12.67
C VAL A 124 7.10 2.18 12.77
N HIS A 125 7.70 1.35 11.93
CA HIS A 125 9.14 1.11 11.84
C HIS A 125 9.66 1.67 10.51
N THR A 126 10.69 2.52 10.59
CA THR A 126 11.40 3.01 9.39
C THR A 126 12.48 1.99 9.02
N GLU A 127 12.13 1.00 8.20
CA GLU A 127 13.02 -0.11 7.83
C GLU A 127 12.84 -0.48 6.34
N ASN A 128 13.91 -0.97 5.73
CA ASN A 128 13.86 -1.57 4.40
C ASN A 128 13.41 -3.04 4.52
N ILE A 129 12.38 -3.44 3.76
CA ILE A 129 11.89 -4.82 3.75
C ILE A 129 12.96 -5.83 3.26
N LEU A 130 13.91 -5.40 2.44
CA LEU A 130 15.02 -6.24 1.96
C LEU A 130 16.04 -6.56 3.06
N SER A 131 16.06 -5.77 4.13
CA SER A 131 16.93 -5.96 5.29
C SER A 131 16.14 -5.87 6.60
N LEU A 132 14.96 -6.46 6.59
CA LEU A 132 14.03 -6.42 7.72
C LEU A 132 14.63 -7.09 8.96
N SER A 133 14.51 -6.45 10.13
CA SER A 133 15.02 -7.02 11.38
C SER A 133 14.41 -8.40 11.69
N SER A 134 15.20 -9.30 12.28
CA SER A 134 14.75 -10.64 12.68
C SER A 134 13.58 -10.63 13.68
N LYS A 135 13.32 -9.50 14.36
CA LYS A 135 12.14 -9.31 15.23
C LYS A 135 10.81 -9.53 14.51
N PHE A 136 10.78 -9.40 13.18
CA PHE A 136 9.56 -9.58 12.40
C PHE A 136 9.33 -11.04 11.95
N SER A 137 10.34 -11.91 12.08
CA SER A 137 10.27 -13.28 11.57
C SER A 137 9.31 -14.15 12.38
N GLN A 138 8.40 -14.83 11.68
CA GLN A 138 7.47 -15.83 12.21
C GLN A 138 6.57 -15.40 13.38
N ASN A 139 6.27 -14.11 13.50
CA ASN A 139 5.60 -13.53 14.66
C ASN A 139 4.16 -13.04 14.41
N PHE A 140 3.69 -13.07 13.16
CA PHE A 140 2.42 -12.45 12.78
C PHE A 140 1.33 -13.45 12.42
N ASP A 141 0.11 -13.20 12.88
CA ASP A 141 -1.10 -13.92 12.46
C ASP A 141 -1.44 -13.59 11.01
N HIS A 142 -1.28 -12.32 10.63
CA HIS A 142 -1.57 -11.84 9.30
C HIS A 142 -0.47 -10.88 8.82
N VAL A 143 -0.21 -10.92 7.52
CA VAL A 143 0.57 -9.89 6.82
C VAL A 143 -0.32 -9.32 5.74
N MET A 144 -0.33 -8.00 5.59
CA MET A 144 -0.97 -7.34 4.47
C MET A 144 0.03 -6.47 3.72
N ALA A 145 -0.18 -6.33 2.42
CA ALA A 145 0.63 -5.47 1.58
C ALA A 145 -0.18 -4.90 0.42
N ASN A 146 0.17 -3.67 0.04
CA ASN A 146 -0.22 -3.05 -1.21
C ASN A 146 1.07 -2.60 -1.93
N PRO A 147 1.85 -3.54 -2.52
CA PRO A 147 3.14 -3.21 -3.11
C PRO A 147 2.99 -2.17 -4.23
N PRO A 148 3.96 -1.26 -4.41
CA PRO A 148 3.91 -0.28 -5.49
C PRO A 148 3.84 -0.99 -6.85
N TYR A 149 3.02 -0.43 -7.73
CA TYR A 149 2.80 -0.95 -9.08
C TYR A 149 3.95 -0.57 -10.02
N LEU A 150 5.17 -1.06 -9.76
CA LEU A 150 6.31 -0.77 -10.63
C LEU A 150 6.23 -1.64 -11.90
N GLN A 151 6.24 -1.00 -13.07
CA GLN A 151 6.54 -1.66 -14.35
C GLN A 151 8.00 -1.44 -14.69
N ALA A 152 8.73 -2.51 -15.03
CA ALA A 152 10.08 -2.42 -15.60
C ALA A 152 10.10 -1.85 -17.04
N ALA A 153 8.94 -1.54 -17.65
CA ALA A 153 8.81 -1.27 -19.08
C ALA A 153 8.46 0.18 -19.47
N ARG A 154 8.44 1.14 -18.55
CA ARG A 154 8.22 2.58 -18.88
C ARG A 154 9.40 3.47 -18.49
N ALA A 155 10.62 2.98 -18.70
CA ALA A 155 11.86 3.74 -18.54
C ALA A 155 12.17 4.66 -19.74
N ALA A 156 11.16 5.22 -20.42
CA ALA A 156 11.37 6.03 -21.64
C ALA A 156 10.92 7.50 -21.54
N ASP A 157 10.10 7.92 -20.57
CA ASP A 157 9.68 9.33 -20.45
C ASP A 157 10.33 10.02 -19.25
N LYS A 158 11.55 10.51 -19.47
CA LYS A 158 12.35 11.30 -18.54
C LYS A 158 11.84 12.74 -18.47
N ALA A 159 10.81 13.00 -17.67
CA ALA A 159 10.48 14.36 -17.21
C ALA A 159 9.67 14.41 -15.91
N CYS A 160 9.05 13.32 -15.46
CA CYS A 160 8.26 13.26 -14.22
C CYS A 160 8.69 12.09 -13.34
N GLN A 161 10.00 11.97 -13.10
CA GLN A 161 10.52 11.11 -12.04
C GLN A 161 10.23 11.78 -10.69
N SER A 162 8.97 11.75 -10.27
CA SER A 162 8.66 11.96 -8.87
C SER A 162 9.36 10.85 -8.08
N ILE A 163 10.15 11.28 -7.09
CA ILE A 163 10.85 10.62 -5.96
C ILE A 163 10.45 9.16 -5.60
N SER A 164 9.25 8.69 -5.95
CA SER A 164 8.77 7.31 -5.77
C SER A 164 9.39 6.24 -6.68
N THR A 165 10.01 6.59 -7.82
CA THR A 165 10.46 5.58 -8.81
C THR A 165 11.92 5.14 -8.61
N VAL A 166 12.73 5.89 -7.86
CA VAL A 166 14.16 5.63 -7.67
C VAL A 166 14.47 4.91 -6.35
N GLU A 167 13.54 4.88 -5.39
CA GLU A 167 13.82 4.38 -4.03
C GLU A 167 13.27 2.99 -3.70
N TYR A 168 12.51 2.34 -4.59
CA TYR A 168 11.94 1.02 -4.34
C TYR A 168 12.67 -0.06 -5.14
N ASP A 169 13.81 -0.53 -4.61
CA ASP A 169 14.58 -1.64 -5.18
C ASP A 169 13.87 -3.01 -5.05
N ALA A 170 12.93 -3.12 -4.11
CA ALA A 170 12.26 -4.38 -3.80
C ALA A 170 11.27 -4.81 -4.90
N LYS A 171 11.49 -6.00 -5.46
CA LYS A 171 10.66 -6.61 -6.49
C LYS A 171 9.57 -7.49 -5.87
N LEU A 172 8.54 -7.82 -6.64
CA LEU A 172 7.43 -8.65 -6.16
C LEU A 172 7.85 -9.95 -5.44
N PRO A 173 8.88 -10.70 -5.91
CA PRO A 173 9.41 -11.85 -5.17
C PRO A 173 9.88 -11.53 -3.75
N ASP A 174 10.53 -10.38 -3.55
CA ASP A 174 11.01 -9.93 -2.24
C ASP A 174 9.85 -9.66 -1.29
N TRP A 175 8.80 -8.97 -1.77
CA TRP A 175 7.58 -8.71 -1.01
C TRP A 175 6.90 -10.00 -0.56
N VAL A 176 6.76 -10.98 -1.46
CA VAL A 176 6.13 -12.27 -1.13
C VAL A 176 6.99 -13.05 -0.14
N SER A 177 8.30 -13.12 -0.37
CA SER A 177 9.25 -13.82 0.51
C SER A 177 9.24 -13.23 1.93
N VAL A 178 9.35 -11.91 2.06
CA VAL A 178 9.31 -11.22 3.36
C VAL A 178 7.96 -11.42 4.06
N ALA A 179 6.85 -11.31 3.32
CA ALA A 179 5.52 -11.53 3.89
C ALA A 179 5.37 -12.96 4.43
N ILE A 180 5.79 -13.97 3.69
CA ILE A 180 5.73 -15.37 4.13
C ILE A 180 6.71 -15.61 5.28
N GLY A 181 7.91 -15.04 5.25
CA GLY A 181 8.90 -15.13 6.33
C GLY A 181 8.40 -14.57 7.66
N ALA A 182 7.65 -13.47 7.63
CA ALA A 182 7.09 -12.82 8.81
C ALA A 182 5.91 -13.59 9.45
N LEU A 183 5.21 -14.41 8.67
CA LEU A 183 4.06 -15.17 9.16
C LEU A 183 4.46 -16.33 10.08
N ARG A 184 3.70 -16.50 11.17
CA ARG A 184 3.67 -17.78 11.90
C ARG A 184 3.05 -18.88 11.03
N GLN A 185 3.25 -20.14 11.42
CA GLN A 185 2.57 -21.26 10.74
C GLN A 185 1.05 -21.09 10.75
N LYS A 186 0.41 -21.37 9.61
CA LYS A 186 -1.03 -21.21 9.38
C LYS A 186 -1.55 -19.75 9.43
N GLY A 187 -0.66 -18.77 9.58
CA GLY A 187 -0.97 -17.34 9.40
C GLY A 187 -1.25 -17.01 7.94
N SER A 188 -1.86 -15.86 7.67
CA SER A 188 -2.31 -15.50 6.32
C SER A 188 -1.66 -14.23 5.76
N LEU A 189 -1.19 -14.28 4.51
CA LEU A 189 -0.84 -13.09 3.74
C LEU A 189 -2.08 -12.59 2.97
N THR A 190 -2.24 -11.28 2.84
CA THR A 190 -3.31 -10.63 2.05
C THR A 190 -2.71 -9.51 1.21
N PHE A 191 -2.67 -9.70 -0.10
CA PHE A 191 -2.17 -8.71 -1.05
C PHE A 191 -3.34 -8.11 -1.81
N ILE A 192 -3.30 -6.81 -2.07
CA ILE A 192 -3.99 -6.22 -3.21
C ILE A 192 -2.95 -5.94 -4.30
N HIS A 193 -3.24 -6.35 -5.53
CA HIS A 193 -2.33 -6.12 -6.64
C HIS A 193 -3.08 -5.89 -7.95
N ARG A 194 -2.34 -5.62 -9.04
CA ARG A 194 -2.94 -5.51 -10.37
C ARG A 194 -3.30 -6.89 -10.89
N MET A 195 -4.41 -6.93 -11.63
CA MET A 195 -4.91 -8.17 -12.22
C MET A 195 -3.94 -8.76 -13.26
N ASP A 196 -3.19 -7.92 -13.99
CA ASP A 196 -2.22 -8.34 -15.02
C ASP A 196 -0.91 -8.92 -14.45
N ARG A 197 -0.78 -8.99 -13.12
CA ARG A 197 0.38 -9.57 -12.40
C ARG A 197 -0.02 -10.76 -11.54
N LEU A 198 -1.26 -11.23 -11.69
CA LEU A 198 -1.83 -12.28 -10.86
C LEU A 198 -1.08 -13.61 -11.02
N ASP A 199 -0.72 -13.98 -12.24
CA ASP A 199 0.03 -15.19 -12.57
C ASP A 199 1.38 -15.26 -11.85
N GLU A 200 2.17 -14.17 -11.90
CA GLU A 200 3.43 -14.06 -11.17
C GLU A 200 3.22 -14.15 -9.66
N LEU A 201 2.25 -13.40 -9.13
CA LEU A 201 1.93 -13.40 -7.69
C LEU A 201 1.53 -14.81 -7.20
N LEU A 202 0.67 -15.50 -7.94
CA LEU A 202 0.25 -16.87 -7.59
C LEU A 202 1.41 -17.86 -7.63
N SER A 203 2.30 -17.71 -8.61
CA SER A 203 3.48 -18.58 -8.75
C SER A 203 4.43 -18.43 -7.57
N LEU A 204 4.65 -17.20 -7.08
CA LEU A 204 5.49 -16.92 -5.93
C LEU A 204 4.87 -17.43 -4.61
N ILE A 205 3.56 -17.28 -4.44
CA ILE A 205 2.86 -17.70 -3.20
C ILE A 205 2.83 -19.23 -3.05
N ARG A 206 2.60 -19.96 -4.15
CA ARG A 206 2.40 -21.42 -4.14
C ARG A 206 3.63 -22.21 -3.64
N ALA A 207 4.81 -21.60 -3.61
CA ALA A 207 6.01 -22.23 -3.09
C ALA A 207 5.88 -22.58 -1.60
N ASP A 208 5.24 -21.71 -0.81
CA ASP A 208 5.25 -21.79 0.66
C ASP A 208 3.87 -21.70 1.32
N ALA A 209 2.82 -21.37 0.54
CA ALA A 209 1.48 -21.15 1.04
C ALA A 209 0.40 -21.76 0.12
N GLY A 210 -0.69 -22.22 0.74
CA GLY A 210 -1.89 -22.71 0.07
C GLY A 210 -3.13 -22.02 0.59
N GLU A 211 -4.30 -22.65 0.47
CA GLU A 211 -5.60 -22.01 0.71
C GLU A 211 -5.70 -20.64 0.01
N ILE A 212 -5.20 -20.61 -1.22
CA ILE A 212 -5.10 -19.37 -1.98
C ILE A 212 -6.51 -18.98 -2.44
N VAL A 213 -6.99 -17.83 -2.00
CA VAL A 213 -8.26 -17.25 -2.40
C VAL A 213 -7.99 -16.01 -3.24
N VAL A 214 -8.51 -16.01 -4.46
CA VAL A 214 -8.44 -14.88 -5.40
C VAL A 214 -9.80 -14.23 -5.49
N ALA A 215 -9.84 -12.91 -5.27
CA ALA A 215 -11.03 -12.09 -5.36
C ALA A 215 -10.77 -10.90 -6.30
N PRO A 216 -11.24 -10.94 -7.55
CA PRO A 216 -11.07 -9.83 -8.47
C PRO A 216 -11.88 -8.60 -8.04
N ILE A 217 -11.42 -7.42 -8.44
CA ILE A 217 -12.11 -6.15 -8.20
C ILE A 217 -12.37 -5.49 -9.56
N TRP A 218 -13.64 -5.38 -9.91
CA TRP A 218 -14.10 -4.76 -11.14
C TRP A 218 -14.48 -3.30 -10.92
N PRO A 219 -14.08 -2.39 -11.82
CA PRO A 219 -14.54 -1.01 -11.72
C PRO A 219 -16.05 -0.90 -11.94
N HIS A 220 -16.59 -1.61 -12.93
CA HIS A 220 -18.01 -1.66 -13.28
C HIS A 220 -18.36 -3.08 -13.77
N GLN A 221 -19.65 -3.42 -13.77
CA GLN A 221 -20.14 -4.67 -14.35
C GLN A 221 -19.77 -4.77 -15.84
N GLY A 222 -19.35 -5.97 -16.27
CA GLY A 222 -18.97 -6.25 -17.66
C GLY A 222 -17.63 -5.62 -18.11
N LYS A 223 -16.88 -4.97 -17.21
CA LYS A 223 -15.51 -4.53 -17.48
C LYS A 223 -14.51 -5.56 -16.97
N GLU A 224 -13.27 -5.48 -17.43
CA GLU A 224 -12.19 -6.29 -16.89
C GLU A 224 -11.79 -5.82 -15.48
N ALA A 225 -11.39 -6.77 -14.63
CA ALA A 225 -10.85 -6.46 -13.32
C ALA A 225 -9.49 -5.78 -13.47
N LYS A 226 -9.30 -4.66 -12.76
CA LYS A 226 -8.01 -3.92 -12.74
C LYS A 226 -7.18 -4.22 -11.51
N ARG A 227 -7.83 -4.75 -10.48
CA ARG A 227 -7.24 -5.10 -9.19
C ARG A 227 -7.71 -6.48 -8.78
N VAL A 228 -6.94 -7.10 -7.91
CA VAL A 228 -7.23 -8.40 -7.34
C VAL A 228 -6.74 -8.43 -5.90
N ILE A 229 -7.56 -8.99 -5.01
CA ILE A 229 -7.12 -9.38 -3.67
C ILE A 229 -6.74 -10.84 -3.72
N VAL A 230 -5.56 -11.16 -3.20
CA VAL A 230 -5.08 -12.54 -3.04
C VAL A 230 -4.78 -12.77 -1.57
N ARG A 231 -5.43 -13.78 -0.98
CA ARG A 231 -5.14 -14.25 0.37
C ARG A 231 -4.61 -15.67 0.32
N ALA A 232 -3.59 -15.99 1.09
CA ALA A 232 -3.07 -17.35 1.22
C ALA A 232 -2.61 -17.63 2.64
N ARG A 233 -2.41 -18.90 2.99
CA ARG A 233 -2.00 -19.34 4.32
C ARG A 233 -0.70 -20.15 4.27
N LYS A 234 0.26 -19.74 5.09
CA LYS A 234 1.59 -20.35 5.18
C LYS A 234 1.48 -21.79 5.70
N GLY A 235 2.16 -22.71 5.01
CA GLY A 235 2.23 -24.12 5.42
C GLY A 235 0.89 -24.86 5.35
N VAL A 236 -0.06 -24.37 4.55
CA VAL A 236 -1.37 -24.99 4.33
C VAL A 236 -1.44 -25.53 2.90
N SER A 237 -2.06 -26.69 2.69
CA SER A 237 -2.18 -27.34 1.38
C SER A 237 -3.61 -27.34 0.81
N THR A 238 -4.56 -26.69 1.49
CA THR A 238 -5.95 -26.55 1.01
C THR A 238 -5.97 -25.99 -0.43
N PRO A 239 -6.84 -26.50 -1.32
CA PRO A 239 -6.91 -26.07 -2.71
C PRO A 239 -7.18 -24.57 -2.91
N PHE A 240 -6.78 -24.09 -4.07
CA PHE A 240 -7.07 -22.74 -4.58
C PHE A 240 -8.58 -22.52 -4.76
N ARG A 241 -9.05 -21.29 -4.49
CA ARG A 241 -10.42 -20.83 -4.78
C ARG A 241 -10.41 -19.48 -5.50
N LEU A 242 -11.24 -19.35 -6.53
CA LEU A 242 -11.62 -18.07 -7.12
C LEU A 242 -13.02 -17.73 -6.61
N VAL A 243 -13.17 -16.56 -5.97
CA VAL A 243 -14.46 -16.08 -5.45
C VAL A 243 -15.01 -14.93 -6.28
N SER A 244 -16.28 -14.59 -6.06
CA SER A 244 -17.03 -13.61 -6.85
C SER A 244 -16.48 -12.18 -6.82
N GLY A 245 -15.61 -11.83 -5.87
CA GLY A 245 -14.91 -10.53 -5.82
C GLY A 245 -15.81 -9.33 -5.51
N ILE A 246 -15.42 -8.12 -5.96
CA ILE A 246 -16.16 -6.86 -5.71
C ILE A 246 -16.34 -6.06 -7.00
N THR A 247 -17.57 -5.68 -7.34
CA THR A 247 -17.82 -4.62 -8.33
C THR A 247 -17.92 -3.27 -7.60
N LEU A 248 -17.10 -2.30 -7.98
CA LEU A 248 -16.99 -1.02 -7.27
C LEU A 248 -18.17 -0.10 -7.55
N HIS A 249 -18.50 0.14 -8.82
CA HIS A 249 -19.51 1.13 -9.21
C HIS A 249 -20.73 0.50 -9.89
N ARG A 250 -21.89 1.10 -9.63
CA ARG A 250 -23.12 0.90 -10.42
C ARG A 250 -23.03 1.69 -11.73
N ALA A 251 -24.01 1.46 -12.61
CA ALA A 251 -24.12 2.18 -13.89
C ALA A 251 -24.26 3.72 -13.72
N ASP A 252 -24.82 4.17 -12.60
CA ASP A 252 -24.96 5.60 -12.26
C ASP A 252 -23.68 6.25 -11.69
N GLY A 253 -22.58 5.49 -11.60
CA GLY A 253 -21.29 5.95 -11.07
C GLY A 253 -21.18 5.89 -9.54
N THR A 254 -22.26 5.59 -8.81
CA THR A 254 -22.22 5.43 -7.34
C THR A 254 -21.56 4.12 -6.93
N PHE A 255 -21.01 4.06 -5.72
CA PHE A 255 -20.47 2.80 -5.18
C PHE A 255 -21.59 1.77 -4.94
N THR A 256 -21.36 0.51 -5.32
CA THR A 256 -22.26 -0.60 -4.99
C THR A 256 -22.44 -0.75 -3.47
N THR A 257 -23.47 -1.47 -3.02
CA THR A 257 -23.76 -1.63 -1.58
C THR A 257 -22.57 -2.25 -0.83
N VAL A 258 -21.93 -3.25 -1.42
CA VAL A 258 -20.75 -3.91 -0.86
C VAL A 258 -19.56 -2.95 -0.84
N ALA A 259 -19.29 -2.24 -1.94
CA ALA A 259 -18.19 -1.28 -2.00
C ALA A 259 -18.40 -0.11 -1.01
N ASP A 260 -19.62 0.42 -0.88
CA ASP A 260 -19.93 1.49 0.07
C ASP A 260 -19.78 1.02 1.53
N ALA A 261 -20.25 -0.20 1.84
CA ALA A 261 -20.07 -0.78 3.17
C ALA A 261 -18.59 -0.89 3.54
N ILE A 262 -17.73 -1.30 2.61
CA ILE A 262 -16.28 -1.36 2.84
C ILE A 262 -15.69 0.05 2.92
N LEU A 263 -15.87 0.88 1.88
CA LEU A 263 -15.17 2.14 1.70
C LEU A 263 -15.65 3.27 2.64
N ARG A 264 -16.89 3.22 3.11
CA ARG A 264 -17.45 4.22 4.04
C ARG A 264 -17.69 3.69 5.44
N LYS A 265 -18.04 2.41 5.59
CA LYS A 265 -18.42 1.85 6.90
C LYS A 265 -17.35 0.95 7.50
N GLY A 266 -16.28 0.64 6.77
CA GLY A 266 -15.21 -0.23 7.23
C GLY A 266 -15.68 -1.67 7.43
N ALA A 267 -16.65 -2.13 6.64
CA ALA A 267 -17.10 -3.52 6.68
C ALA A 267 -15.96 -4.46 6.27
N ALA A 268 -15.97 -5.68 6.81
CA ALA A 268 -15.07 -6.73 6.35
C ALA A 268 -15.50 -7.23 4.98
N PHE A 269 -14.53 -7.56 4.13
CA PHE A 269 -14.78 -8.30 2.91
C PHE A 269 -14.54 -9.79 3.19
N ASP A 270 -15.61 -10.58 3.25
CA ASP A 270 -15.51 -11.99 3.55
C ASP A 270 -15.09 -12.80 2.31
N LEU A 271 -13.89 -13.37 2.38
CA LEU A 271 -13.34 -14.27 1.37
C LEU A 271 -13.74 -15.74 1.62
N ALA A 272 -14.45 -16.04 2.71
CA ALA A 272 -14.97 -17.37 3.02
C ALA A 272 -16.33 -17.62 2.37
N SER A 273 -17.18 -16.61 2.25
CA SER A 273 -18.55 -16.72 1.75
C SER A 273 -18.63 -17.06 0.26
N ASN A 274 -19.17 -18.24 -0.04
CA ASN A 274 -19.77 -18.57 -1.34
C ASN A 274 -21.23 -18.08 -1.29
N GLU A 275 -21.51 -16.79 -1.45
CA GLU A 275 -22.91 -16.39 -1.59
C GLU A 275 -23.39 -16.62 -3.02
N GLU A 276 -23.92 -17.82 -3.24
CA GLU A 276 -25.14 -18.01 -4.03
C GLU A 276 -26.25 -17.15 -3.42
N SER A 277 -26.41 -15.90 -3.88
CA SER A 277 -27.70 -15.22 -3.80
C SER A 277 -27.78 -14.06 -4.81
N THR A 278 -28.35 -14.34 -5.98
CA THR A 278 -29.44 -13.55 -6.58
C THR A 278 -29.90 -14.21 -7.89
N GLY A 279 -30.98 -14.98 -7.74
CA GLY A 279 -32.05 -15.26 -8.70
C GLY A 279 -31.78 -15.13 -10.21
N LEU A 280 -31.69 -16.29 -10.86
CA LEU A 280 -32.43 -16.55 -12.09
C LEU A 280 -33.30 -17.79 -11.88
N GLY A 281 -34.35 -17.63 -11.07
CA GLY A 281 -35.56 -18.42 -11.22
C GLY A 281 -36.28 -17.93 -12.48
N GLY A 282 -35.72 -18.26 -13.65
CA GLY A 282 -36.44 -18.18 -14.91
C GLY A 282 -37.31 -19.42 -15.01
N SER A 283 -38.58 -19.30 -14.65
CA SER A 283 -39.60 -20.24 -15.07
C SER A 283 -39.61 -20.28 -16.60
N PHE A 284 -39.05 -21.32 -17.19
CA PHE A 284 -39.45 -21.74 -18.53
C PHE A 284 -40.89 -22.24 -18.39
N SER A 285 -41.84 -21.36 -18.70
CA SER A 285 -43.18 -21.76 -19.09
C SER A 285 -43.05 -22.49 -20.42
N ASP A 286 -43.20 -23.80 -20.35
CA ASP A 286 -43.41 -24.71 -21.47
C ASP A 286 -44.90 -24.56 -21.86
N ASP A 287 -45.18 -23.69 -22.83
CA ASP A 287 -46.48 -23.66 -23.51
C ASP A 287 -46.29 -24.38 -24.85
N GLY A 288 -47.08 -25.44 -25.03
CA GLY A 288 -47.04 -26.34 -26.19
C GLY A 288 -47.69 -25.82 -27.46
#